data_AF-A0A1G2HGK8-F1
#
_entry.id   AF-A0A1G2HGK8-F1
#
_cell.length_a   1.000
_cell.length_b   1.000
_cell.length_c   1.000
_cell.angle_alpha   90.00
_cell.angle_beta   90.00
_cell.angle_gamma   90.00
#
_symmetry.space_group_name_H-M   'P 1'
#
loop_
_entity.id
_entity.type
_entity.pdbx_description
1 polymer ?
#
loop_
_entity_poly.entity_id
_entity_poly.type
_entity_poly.pdbx_seq_one_letter_code
_entity_poly.pdbx_strand_id
1 'polypeptide(L)'
;MNKLKLIYSSVVASLFSVAFVTVITIWAERSKPLKDWLAGVSGHHWVTKGIFSLAIYIVAGIVTYFLVKEIGNNKINKLIMLLIWATILGIFAILGFYSMHYAKIL
;
A
#
# COMPACT_ATOMS: atom_id res chain seq x y z
N MET A 1 6.51 24.76 7.21
CA MET A 1 5.91 23.41 7.17
C MET A 1 6.00 22.74 8.54
N ASN A 2 4.89 22.23 9.07
CA ASN A 2 4.92 21.45 10.31
C ASN A 2 5.51 20.05 10.03
N LYS A 3 6.71 19.77 10.56
CA LYS A 3 7.46 18.53 10.31
C LYS A 3 6.70 17.29 10.82
N LEU A 4 6.10 17.37 12.01
CA LEU A 4 5.36 16.26 12.61
C LEU A 4 4.13 15.89 11.78
N LYS A 5 3.45 16.92 11.29
CA LYS A 5 2.29 16.77 10.40
C LYS A 5 2.66 16.10 9.08
N LEU A 6 3.82 16.47 8.50
CA LEU A 6 4.33 15.82 7.28
C LEU A 6 4.66 14.34 7.52
N ILE A 7 5.40 14.03 8.60
CA ILE A 7 5.74 12.65 8.97
C ILE A 7 4.47 11.82 9.16
N TYR A 8 3.52 12.33 9.95
CA TYR A 8 2.25 11.65 10.19
C TYR A 8 1.52 11.35 8.88
N SER A 9 1.38 12.35 8.01
CA SER A 9 0.67 12.21 6.73
C SER A 9 1.36 11.22 5.80
N SER A 10 2.70 11.21 5.78
CA SER A 10 3.48 10.22 5.03
C SER A 10 3.28 8.81 5.57
N VAL A 11 3.23 8.61 6.90
CA VAL A 11 3.03 7.28 7.48
C VAL A 11 1.62 6.76 7.16
N VAL A 12 0.59 7.61 7.22
CA VAL A 12 -0.76 7.26 6.78
C VAL A 12 -0.80 6.89 5.29
N ALA A 13 -0.16 7.70 4.43
CA ALA A 13 -0.07 7.43 3.00
C ALA A 13 0.61 6.08 2.70
N SER A 14 1.69 5.77 3.41
CA SER A 14 2.38 4.48 3.30
C SER A 14 1.48 3.32 3.73
N LEU A 15 0.66 3.47 4.78
CA LEU A 15 -0.28 2.43 5.20
C LEU A 15 -1.27 2.08 4.09
N PHE A 16 -1.88 3.09 3.46
CA PHE A 16 -2.79 2.88 2.32
C PHE A 16 -2.08 2.23 1.13
N SER A 17 -0.85 2.64 0.85
CA SER A 17 -0.06 2.11 -0.25
C SER A 17 0.32 0.64 -0.02
N VAL A 18 0.74 0.27 1.18
CA VAL A 18 1.05 -1.12 1.57
C VAL A 18 -0.19 -2.00 1.47
N ALA A 19 -1.33 -1.52 1.99
CA ALA A 19 -2.59 -2.25 1.91
C ALA A 19 -3.01 -2.48 0.45
N PHE A 20 -2.96 -1.43 -0.37
CA PHE A 20 -3.26 -1.51 -1.80
C PHE A 20 -2.33 -2.50 -2.52
N VAL A 21 -1.00 -2.36 -2.39
CA VAL A 21 -0.02 -3.23 -3.05
C VAL A 21 -0.23 -4.69 -2.66
N THR A 22 -0.50 -4.97 -1.40
CA THR A 22 -0.78 -6.33 -0.91
C THR A 22 -2.02 -6.91 -1.59
N VAL A 23 -3.14 -6.20 -1.52
CA VAL A 23 -4.42 -6.66 -2.08
C VAL A 23 -4.36 -6.79 -3.59
N ILE A 24 -3.89 -5.77 -4.29
CA ILE A 24 -3.88 -5.75 -5.76
C ILE A 24 -2.92 -6.80 -6.34
N THR A 25 -1.85 -7.13 -5.62
CA THR A 25 -0.89 -8.15 -6.07
C THR A 25 -1.54 -9.53 -6.05
N ILE A 26 -2.17 -9.89 -4.93
CA ILE A 26 -2.86 -11.18 -4.77
C ILE A 26 -4.06 -11.27 -5.72
N TRP A 27 -4.90 -10.23 -5.76
CA TRP A 27 -6.12 -10.26 -6.56
C TRP A 27 -5.84 -10.33 -8.06
N ALA A 28 -4.86 -9.57 -8.56
CA ALA A 28 -4.50 -9.62 -9.97
C ALA A 28 -3.94 -11.00 -10.38
N GLU A 29 -3.36 -11.76 -9.46
CA GLU A 29 -2.94 -13.13 -9.78
C GLU A 29 -4.13 -14.08 -9.93
N ARG A 30 -5.19 -13.87 -9.14
CA ARG A 30 -6.43 -14.66 -9.17
C ARG A 30 -7.37 -14.32 -10.31
N SER A 31 -7.31 -13.09 -10.82
CA SER A 31 -8.26 -12.57 -11.80
C SER A 31 -7.56 -12.17 -13.09
N LYS A 32 -7.66 -13.02 -14.12
CA LYS A 32 -7.15 -12.72 -15.47
C LYS A 32 -7.73 -11.40 -16.02
N PRO A 33 -9.05 -11.12 -15.94
CA PRO A 33 -9.60 -9.84 -16.41
C PRO A 33 -8.96 -8.63 -15.73
N LEU A 34 -8.71 -8.71 -14.41
CA LEU A 34 -8.06 -7.63 -13.68
C LEU A 34 -6.60 -7.45 -14.12
N LYS A 35 -5.87 -8.55 -14.29
CA LYS A 35 -4.48 -8.52 -14.78
C LYS A 35 -4.39 -7.91 -16.18
N ASP A 36 -5.31 -8.27 -17.07
CA ASP A 36 -5.38 -7.75 -18.44
C ASP A 36 -5.76 -6.26 -18.44
N TRP A 37 -6.72 -5.85 -17.60
CA TRP A 37 -7.07 -4.43 -17.44
C TRP A 37 -5.89 -3.60 -16.95
N LEU A 38 -5.17 -4.08 -15.92
CA LEU A 38 -3.96 -3.42 -15.42
C LEU A 38 -2.90 -3.31 -16.53
N ALA A 39 -2.70 -4.36 -17.32
CA ALA A 39 -1.78 -4.31 -18.46
C ALA A 39 -2.24 -3.32 -19.54
N GLY A 40 -3.55 -3.16 -19.76
CA GLY A 40 -4.10 -2.20 -20.72
C GLY A 40 -3.78 -0.73 -20.43
N VAL A 41 -3.48 -0.38 -19.17
CA VAL A 41 -3.18 1.02 -18.78
C VAL A 41 -1.75 1.44 -19.15
N SER A 42 -0.74 0.58 -18.94
CA SER A 42 0.67 0.95 -19.13
C SER A 42 1.48 -0.08 -19.94
N GLY A 43 0.82 -1.05 -20.57
CA GLY A 43 1.42 -2.21 -21.25
C GLY A 43 1.83 -3.35 -20.32
N HIS A 44 2.01 -3.10 -19.02
CA HIS A 44 2.46 -4.11 -18.05
C HIS A 44 1.76 -3.96 -16.71
N HIS A 45 1.06 -5.00 -16.27
CA HIS A 45 0.23 -4.96 -15.06
C HIS A 45 1.02 -4.64 -13.77
N TRP A 46 2.29 -5.01 -13.68
CA TRP A 46 3.14 -4.69 -12.52
C TRP A 46 3.55 -3.22 -12.46
N VAL A 47 3.74 -2.58 -13.62
CA VAL A 47 4.01 -1.14 -13.73
C VAL A 47 2.77 -0.34 -13.32
N THR A 48 1.58 -0.70 -13.81
CA THR A 48 0.32 -0.04 -13.43
C THR A 48 0.05 -0.10 -11.93
N LYS A 49 0.33 -1.24 -11.27
CA LYS A 49 0.24 -1.35 -9.80
C LYS A 49 1.17 -0.33 -9.12
N GLY A 50 2.39 -0.14 -9.62
CA GLY A 50 3.33 0.86 -9.12
C GLY A 50 2.82 2.29 -9.29
N ILE A 51 2.28 2.63 -10.46
CA ILE A 51 1.68 3.94 -10.75
C ILE A 51 0.52 4.22 -9.78
N PHE A 52 -0.39 3.26 -9.59
CA PHE A 52 -1.52 3.42 -8.67
C PHE A 52 -1.09 3.49 -7.21
N SER A 53 -0.08 2.73 -6.81
CA SER A 53 0.51 2.83 -5.47
C SER A 53 1.07 4.23 -5.21
N LEU A 54 1.81 4.80 -6.17
CA LEU A 54 2.32 6.16 -6.09
C LEU A 54 1.18 7.20 -6.04
N ALA A 55 0.17 7.05 -6.89
CA ALA A 55 -0.99 7.93 -6.89
C ALA A 55 -1.74 7.89 -5.54
N ILE A 56 -1.95 6.70 -4.98
CA ILE A 56 -2.57 6.51 -3.66
C ILE A 56 -1.72 7.18 -2.58
N TYR A 57 -0.39 6.97 -2.60
CA TYR A 57 0.51 7.61 -1.65
C TYR A 57 0.40 9.14 -1.69
N ILE A 58 0.46 9.73 -2.88
CA ILE A 58 0.37 11.19 -3.07
C ILE A 58 -0.99 11.70 -2.60
N VAL A 59 -2.09 11.09 -3.05
CA VAL A 59 -3.45 11.54 -2.71
C VAL A 59 -3.69 11.39 -1.21
N ALA A 60 -3.41 10.22 -0.63
CA ALA A 60 -3.59 10.00 0.81
C ALA A 60 -2.71 10.93 1.64
N GLY A 61 -1.46 11.19 1.21
CA GLY A 61 -0.53 12.08 1.88
C GLY A 61 -1.01 13.53 1.87
N ILE A 62 -1.45 14.03 0.71
CA ILE A 62 -2.01 15.38 0.55
C ILE A 62 -3.29 15.51 1.39
N VAL A 63 -4.24 14.60 1.25
CA VAL A 63 -5.51 14.62 1.97
C VAL A 63 -5.26 14.59 3.48
N THR A 64 -4.45 13.67 3.97
CA THR A 64 -4.12 13.58 5.41
C THR A 64 -3.40 14.82 5.89
N TYR A 65 -2.49 15.38 5.09
CA TYR A 65 -1.82 16.62 5.42
C TYR A 65 -2.83 17.76 5.57
N PHE A 66 -3.80 17.94 4.70
CA PHE A 66 -4.74 19.05 4.88
C PHE A 66 -5.74 18.82 6.02
N LEU A 67 -6.15 17.58 6.27
CA LEU A 67 -7.15 17.25 7.30
C LEU A 67 -6.60 17.23 8.73
N VAL A 68 -5.34 16.84 8.92
CA VAL A 68 -4.82 16.60 10.27
C VAL A 68 -4.33 17.89 10.93
N LYS A 69 -4.72 18.10 12.19
CA LYS A 69 -4.30 19.25 13.02
C LYS A 69 -3.02 18.92 13.78
N GLU A 70 -2.85 19.46 14.98
CA GLU A 70 -1.68 19.22 15.81
C GLU A 70 -1.49 17.74 16.12
N ILE A 71 -0.28 17.25 15.89
CA ILE A 71 0.12 15.86 16.11
C ILE A 71 1.19 15.84 17.21
N GLY A 72 0.94 15.06 18.26
CA GLY A 72 1.95 14.74 19.26
C GLY A 72 2.80 13.52 18.86
N ASN A 73 4.06 13.49 19.34
CA ASN A 73 5.03 12.43 19.03
C ASN A 73 4.51 11.02 19.34
N ASN A 74 3.76 10.84 20.43
CA ASN A 74 3.22 9.53 20.81
C ASN A 74 2.29 8.93 19.75
N LYS A 75 1.50 9.76 19.06
CA LYS A 75 0.60 9.30 17.97
C LYS A 75 1.41 8.85 16.76
N ILE A 76 2.49 9.56 16.41
CA ILE A 76 3.37 9.19 15.30
C ILE A 76 4.04 7.85 15.57
N ASN A 77 4.60 7.65 16.77
CA ASN A 77 5.29 6.40 17.11
C ASN A 77 4.35 5.18 17.01
N LYS A 78 3.12 5.30 17.54
CA LYS A 78 2.11 4.24 17.41
C LYS A 78 1.77 3.95 15.94
N LEU A 79 1.65 5.00 15.12
CA LEU A 79 1.31 4.85 13.71
C LEU A 79 2.46 4.25 12.89
N ILE A 80 3.71 4.60 13.20
CA ILE A 80 4.91 3.96 12.61
C ILE A 80 4.93 2.48 12.97
N MET A 81 4.60 2.14 14.22
CA MET A 81 4.50 0.74 14.63
C MET A 81 3.42 0.00 13.84
N LEU A 82 2.25 0.62 13.67
CA LEU A 82 1.20 0.05 12.83
C LEU A 82 1.67 -0.17 11.38
N LEU A 83 2.42 0.79 10.80
CA LEU A 83 2.97 0.66 9.44
C LEU A 83 3.96 -0.50 9.33
N ILE A 84 4.85 -0.66 10.30
CA ILE A 84 5.80 -1.77 10.33
C ILE A 84 5.04 -3.10 10.39
N TRP A 85 4.06 -3.25 11.29
CA TRP A 85 3.25 -4.46 11.37
C TRP A 85 2.45 -4.72 10.09
N ALA A 86 1.83 -3.69 9.50
CA ALA A 86 1.12 -3.81 8.24
C ALA A 86 2.04 -4.26 7.10
N THR A 87 3.29 -3.78 7.08
CA THR A 87 4.29 -4.18 6.09
C THR A 87 4.72 -5.63 6.28
N ILE A 88 5.00 -6.04 7.53
CA ILE A 88 5.32 -7.44 7.86
C ILE A 88 4.19 -8.38 7.45
N LEU A 89 2.94 -8.04 7.80
CA LEU A 89 1.76 -8.82 7.42
C LEU A 89 1.58 -8.86 5.90
N GLY A 90 1.78 -7.74 5.19
CA GLY A 90 1.72 -7.68 3.74
C GLY A 90 2.76 -8.57 3.06
N ILE A 91 3.99 -8.59 3.58
CA ILE A 91 5.06 -9.49 3.12
C ILE A 91 4.64 -10.95 3.29
N PHE A 92 4.21 -11.35 4.49
CA PHE A 92 3.77 -12.72 4.74
C PHE A 92 2.55 -13.12 3.90
N ALA A 93 1.62 -12.19 3.67
CA ALA A 93 0.45 -12.44 2.82
C ALA A 93 0.86 -12.72 1.36
N ILE A 94 1.72 -11.88 0.77
CA ILE A 94 2.19 -12.06 -0.61
C ILE A 94 3.05 -13.32 -0.73
N LEU A 95 3.99 -13.53 0.19
CA LEU A 95 4.86 -14.72 0.18
C LEU A 95 4.04 -15.98 0.35
N GLY A 96 3.20 -16.05 1.39
CA GLY A 96 2.34 -17.20 1.64
C GLY A 96 1.42 -17.50 0.46
N PHE A 97 0.82 -16.46 -0.14
CA PHE A 97 0.02 -16.61 -1.34
C PHE A 97 0.79 -17.27 -2.48
N TYR A 98 1.95 -16.72 -2.88
CA TYR A 98 2.72 -17.27 -4.00
C TYR A 98 3.30 -18.65 -3.68
N SER A 99 3.78 -18.89 -2.46
CA SER A 99 4.26 -20.20 -2.04
C SER A 99 3.17 -21.26 -2.16
N MET A 100 1.97 -21.00 -1.65
CA MET A 100 0.84 -21.94 -1.76
C MET A 100 0.34 -22.09 -3.19
N HIS A 101 0.32 -21.00 -3.96
CA HIS A 101 -0.14 -21.00 -5.34
C HIS A 101 0.76 -21.86 -6.24
N TYR A 102 2.07 -21.70 -6.14
CA TYR A 102 3.02 -22.51 -6.92
C TYR A 102 3.15 -23.94 -6.40
N ALA A 103 2.89 -24.19 -5.11
CA ALA A 103 2.74 -25.54 -4.56
C ALA A 103 1.43 -26.24 -4.98
N LYS A 104 0.55 -25.56 -5.73
CA LYS A 104 -0.78 -26.04 -6.15
C LYS A 104 -1.72 -26.38 -4.99
N ILE A 105 -1.50 -25.77 -3.82
CA ILE A 105 -2.37 -25.91 -2.64
C ILE A 105 -3.57 -24.97 -2.75
N LEU A 106 -3.40 -23.84 -3.45
CA LEU A 106 -4.42 -22.81 -3.67
C LEU A 106 -4.44 -22.32 -5.11
#